data_AF-A0A834JIR8-F1
#
_entry.id   AF-A0A834JIR8-F1
#
_cell.length_a   1.000
_cell.length_b   1.000
_cell.length_c   1.000
_cell.angle_alpha   90.00
_cell.angle_beta   90.00
_cell.angle_gamma   90.00
#
_symmetry.space_group_name_H-M   'P 1'
#
loop_
_entity.id
_entity.type
_entity.pdbx_description
1 polymer ?
#
loop_
_entity_poly.entity_id
_entity_poly.type
_entity_poly.pdbx_seq_one_letter_code
_entity_poly.pdbx_strand_id
1 'polypeptide(L)'
;MFPYYKYKYIKDVYEMESRISSAIDSGLVVDKNAKLVKIYSSDGLNVLGNIIEGNQDSHNYDFYGSLDYYVRKIFGYNVDPATPYQIVPSALESFATSLRDPAFYRLYKKICNYYHRYKIRQEPYTRDMIVFPSLKVESFAVDKLITYFDQFDTSLNNGLMVESQQEAESYIIKARQYRLNHKPFNFHITINSEKSIKAAIRIFLGPKYDIYRRLLNFEDNLKYFYEIDNWIIDLNAGINKIDRNSKDCFFLSPDPEPSEIFYKKIERSLNGSETLKYNERLYGFPERLLLPKGRKEGFPLYMFIYVSPVISEPLLYTSRIFGNYKFDDKPFGFPLDKPIIDFHYDGPNMLLKDVFIFHKDETENFNDIIA
;
A
#
# COMPACT_ATOMS: atom_id res chain seq x y z
N MET A 1 -25.18 21.00 -0.92
CA MET A 1 -24.98 21.93 -2.06
C MET A 1 -23.57 22.51 -1.93
N PHE A 2 -22.79 22.61 -3.01
CA PHE A 2 -21.44 23.20 -2.96
C PHE A 2 -21.51 24.73 -3.02
N PRO A 3 -20.57 25.46 -2.40
CA PRO A 3 -20.50 26.92 -2.53
C PRO A 3 -20.26 27.36 -3.98
N TYR A 4 -20.85 28.48 -4.40
CA TYR A 4 -20.78 28.96 -5.80
C TYR A 4 -19.33 29.14 -6.29
N TYR A 5 -18.42 29.59 -5.42
CA TYR A 5 -17.02 29.83 -5.77
C TYR A 5 -16.23 28.54 -6.07
N LYS A 6 -16.78 27.36 -5.69
CA LYS A 6 -16.22 26.05 -6.06
C LYS A 6 -16.70 25.56 -7.44
N TYR A 7 -17.68 26.21 -8.07
CA TYR A 7 -18.27 25.71 -9.32
C TYR A 7 -17.28 25.70 -10.48
N LYS A 8 -16.33 26.64 -10.52
CA LYS A 8 -15.23 26.64 -11.50
C LYS A 8 -14.42 25.34 -11.42
N TYR A 9 -14.00 24.94 -10.22
CA TYR A 9 -13.23 23.72 -9.99
C TYR A 9 -14.02 22.47 -10.32
N ILE A 10 -15.32 22.46 -10.03
CA ILE A 10 -16.20 21.33 -10.39
C ILE A 10 -16.26 21.17 -11.91
N LYS A 11 -16.38 22.27 -12.65
CA LYS A 11 -16.35 22.25 -14.12
C LYS A 11 -14.99 21.73 -14.63
N ASP A 12 -13.90 22.26 -14.10
CA ASP A 12 -12.54 21.84 -14.48
C ASP A 12 -12.32 20.33 -14.24
N VAL A 13 -12.76 19.81 -13.10
CA VAL A 13 -12.71 18.38 -12.78
C VAL A 13 -13.51 17.55 -13.79
N TYR A 14 -14.73 17.96 -14.16
CA TYR A 14 -15.49 17.21 -15.16
C TYR A 14 -14.80 17.17 -16.53
N GLU A 15 -14.17 18.27 -16.95
CA GLU A 15 -13.41 18.31 -18.20
C GLU A 15 -12.17 17.41 -18.13
N MET A 16 -11.41 17.45 -17.03
CA MET A 16 -10.25 16.59 -16.81
C MET A 16 -10.64 15.10 -16.82
N GLU A 17 -11.71 14.73 -16.14
CA GLU A 17 -12.22 13.36 -16.09
C GLU A 17 -12.66 12.86 -17.46
N SER A 18 -13.26 13.73 -18.27
CA SER A 18 -13.63 13.43 -19.64
C SER A 18 -12.39 13.17 -20.51
N ARG A 19 -11.35 14.00 -20.39
CA ARG A 19 -10.08 13.85 -21.12
C ARG A 19 -9.34 12.56 -20.72
N ILE A 20 -9.24 12.27 -19.42
CA ILE A 20 -8.63 11.05 -18.89
C ILE A 20 -9.40 9.81 -19.36
N SER A 21 -10.74 9.84 -19.27
CA SER A 21 -11.58 8.73 -19.74
C SER A 21 -11.41 8.48 -21.25
N SER A 22 -11.36 9.55 -22.04
CA SER A 22 -11.17 9.49 -23.48
C SER A 22 -9.79 8.95 -23.85
N ALA A 23 -8.74 9.31 -23.11
CA ALA A 23 -7.40 8.77 -23.31
C ALA A 23 -7.35 7.26 -23.04
N ILE A 24 -8.00 6.80 -21.96
CA ILE A 24 -8.11 5.37 -21.65
C ILE A 24 -8.90 4.64 -22.74
N ASP A 25 -10.06 5.16 -23.16
CA ASP A 25 -10.90 4.48 -24.15
C ASP A 25 -10.28 4.42 -25.54
N SER A 26 -9.61 5.48 -25.96
CA SER A 26 -8.92 5.52 -27.26
C SER A 26 -7.57 4.80 -27.25
N GLY A 27 -6.97 4.61 -26.07
CA GLY A 27 -5.59 4.14 -25.95
C GLY A 27 -4.55 5.16 -26.37
N LEU A 28 -4.92 6.45 -26.45
CA LEU A 28 -4.09 7.53 -26.96
C LEU A 28 -4.08 8.72 -26.00
N VAL A 29 -2.88 9.25 -25.74
CA VAL A 29 -2.64 10.49 -25.00
C VAL A 29 -2.11 11.54 -25.97
N VAL A 30 -2.56 12.79 -25.84
CA VAL A 30 -2.08 13.92 -26.64
C VAL A 30 -0.99 14.65 -25.85
N ASP A 31 0.24 14.66 -26.34
CA ASP A 31 1.32 15.41 -25.71
C ASP A 31 1.21 16.93 -25.99
N LYS A 32 2.08 17.72 -25.35
CA LYS A 32 2.14 19.18 -25.55
C LYS A 32 2.40 19.65 -26.99
N ASN A 33 2.92 18.78 -27.86
CA ASN A 33 3.20 19.06 -29.27
C ASN A 33 2.09 18.53 -30.19
N ALA A 34 0.93 18.18 -29.64
CA ALA A 34 -0.19 17.55 -30.34
C ALA A 34 0.13 16.18 -30.97
N LYS A 35 1.15 15.48 -30.48
CA LYS A 35 1.47 14.11 -30.90
C LYS A 35 0.67 13.10 -30.08
N LEU A 36 0.21 12.06 -30.77
CA LEU A 36 -0.50 10.94 -30.15
C LEU A 36 0.49 9.89 -29.60
N VAL A 37 0.37 9.59 -28.31
CA VAL A 37 1.16 8.61 -27.56
C VAL A 37 0.28 7.41 -27.21
N LYS A 38 0.68 6.21 -27.63
CA LYS A 38 -0.06 4.97 -27.34
C LYS A 38 0.20 4.52 -25.90
N ILE A 39 -0.86 4.33 -25.12
CA ILE A 39 -0.77 3.90 -23.72
C ILE A 39 -1.04 2.40 -23.52
N TYR A 40 -1.41 1.64 -24.53
CA TYR A 40 -1.41 0.16 -24.45
C TYR A 40 -0.04 -0.37 -24.90
N SER A 41 0.97 -0.05 -24.09
CA SER A 41 2.38 -0.37 -24.28
C SER A 41 3.02 -0.66 -22.92
N SER A 42 4.29 -1.10 -22.90
CA SER A 42 5.00 -1.39 -21.65
C SER A 42 5.15 -0.19 -20.71
N ASP A 43 5.27 1.02 -21.25
CA ASP A 43 5.38 2.28 -20.47
C ASP A 43 4.03 2.99 -20.26
N GLY A 44 2.96 2.49 -20.87
CA GLY A 44 1.70 3.23 -20.92
C GLY A 44 1.01 3.45 -19.57
N LEU A 45 1.23 2.57 -18.58
CA LEU A 45 0.74 2.79 -17.21
C LEU A 45 1.45 3.98 -16.55
N ASN A 46 2.74 4.18 -16.82
CA ASN A 46 3.53 5.30 -16.34
C ASN A 46 3.02 6.61 -16.95
N VAL A 47 2.82 6.63 -18.27
CA VAL A 47 2.19 7.77 -18.98
C VAL A 47 0.82 8.10 -18.40
N LEU A 48 -0.03 7.09 -18.19
CA LEU A 48 -1.36 7.28 -17.61
C LEU A 48 -1.29 7.82 -16.17
N GLY A 49 -0.39 7.29 -15.35
CA GLY A 49 -0.20 7.75 -13.98
C GLY A 49 0.19 9.22 -13.92
N ASN A 50 1.12 9.63 -14.79
CA ASN A 50 1.62 11.00 -14.85
C ASN A 50 0.53 12.00 -15.24
N ILE A 51 -0.36 11.66 -16.20
CA ILE A 51 -1.46 12.55 -16.58
C ILE A 51 -2.62 12.58 -15.56
N ILE A 52 -2.82 11.52 -14.78
CA ILE A 52 -3.84 11.48 -13.72
C ILE A 52 -3.38 12.28 -12.50
N GLU A 53 -2.13 12.07 -12.08
CA GLU A 53 -1.51 12.81 -10.97
C GLU A 53 -1.31 14.28 -11.34
N GLY A 54 -0.95 14.56 -12.60
CA GLY A 54 -0.54 15.88 -13.04
C GLY A 54 0.86 16.25 -12.51
N ASN A 55 1.77 15.28 -12.46
CA ASN A 55 3.15 15.50 -12.01
C ASN A 55 4.01 16.15 -13.12
N GLN A 56 5.29 16.42 -12.83
CA GLN A 56 6.20 17.05 -13.81
C GLN A 56 6.46 16.19 -15.06
N ASP A 57 6.27 14.87 -14.97
CA ASP A 57 6.42 13.93 -16.09
C ASP A 57 5.11 13.78 -16.89
N SER A 58 4.08 14.58 -16.57
CA SER A 58 2.85 14.64 -17.35
C SER A 58 3.16 15.12 -18.77
N HIS A 59 2.69 14.35 -19.75
CA HIS A 59 2.95 14.63 -21.15
C HIS A 59 2.27 15.92 -21.67
N ASN A 60 1.23 16.37 -20.96
CA ASN A 60 0.50 17.60 -21.26
C ASN A 60 -0.30 18.08 -20.03
N TYR A 61 0.39 18.65 -19.04
CA TYR A 61 -0.24 19.12 -17.80
C TYR A 61 -1.36 20.15 -18.05
N ASP A 62 -1.15 21.09 -18.97
CA ASP A 62 -2.15 22.14 -19.27
C ASP A 62 -3.45 21.55 -19.84
N PHE A 63 -3.37 20.40 -20.50
CA PHE A 63 -4.54 19.70 -21.03
C PHE A 63 -5.19 18.74 -20.02
N TYR A 64 -4.40 17.92 -19.31
CA TYR A 64 -4.93 16.89 -18.41
C TYR A 64 -5.14 17.35 -16.96
N GLY A 65 -4.42 18.38 -16.51
CA GLY A 65 -4.50 18.93 -15.17
C GLY A 65 -4.00 17.98 -14.07
N SER A 66 -4.48 18.22 -12.84
CA SER A 66 -4.25 17.35 -11.69
C SER A 66 -5.56 17.08 -10.97
N LEU A 67 -6.10 15.87 -11.15
CA LEU A 67 -7.40 15.52 -10.59
C LEU A 67 -7.41 15.57 -9.06
N ASP A 68 -6.36 15.05 -8.42
CA ASP A 68 -6.21 15.05 -6.97
C ASP A 68 -6.23 16.48 -6.40
N TYR A 69 -5.46 17.39 -7.00
CA TYR A 69 -5.39 18.79 -6.57
C TYR A 69 -6.76 19.48 -6.59
N TYR A 70 -7.47 19.43 -7.73
CA TYR A 70 -8.73 20.15 -7.87
C TYR A 70 -9.87 19.52 -7.05
N VAL A 71 -9.88 18.19 -6.91
CA VAL A 71 -10.89 17.52 -6.07
C VAL A 71 -10.67 17.84 -4.59
N ARG A 72 -9.43 17.94 -4.11
CA ARG A 72 -9.12 18.43 -2.76
C ARG A 72 -9.59 19.87 -2.53
N LYS A 73 -9.47 20.75 -3.53
CA LYS A 73 -10.00 22.13 -3.47
C LYS A 73 -11.52 22.18 -3.35
N ILE A 74 -12.24 21.21 -3.92
CA ILE A 74 -13.70 21.11 -3.84
C ILE A 74 -14.12 20.56 -2.47
N PHE A 75 -13.57 19.41 -2.06
CA PHE A 75 -13.98 18.73 -0.80
C PHE A 75 -13.39 19.36 0.46
N GLY A 76 -12.31 20.14 0.34
CA GLY A 76 -11.74 20.86 1.48
C GLY A 76 -12.69 21.89 2.08
N TYR A 77 -13.70 22.35 1.31
CA TYR A 77 -14.75 23.30 1.74
C TYR A 77 -14.26 24.63 2.33
N ASN A 78 -12.94 24.89 2.30
CA ASN A 78 -12.33 26.13 2.71
C ASN A 78 -12.59 27.26 1.71
N VAL A 79 -12.52 28.50 2.19
CA VAL A 79 -12.60 29.71 1.37
C VAL A 79 -11.31 29.86 0.56
N ASP A 80 -11.41 30.33 -0.68
CA ASP A 80 -10.22 30.64 -1.49
C ASP A 80 -9.38 31.70 -0.74
N PRO A 81 -8.05 31.54 -0.63
CA PRO A 81 -7.20 32.49 0.08
C PRO A 81 -7.33 33.91 -0.48
N ALA A 82 -7.55 34.90 0.39
CA ALA A 82 -7.60 36.30 -0.03
C ALA A 82 -6.20 36.81 -0.48
N THR A 83 -5.15 36.25 0.12
CA THR A 83 -3.74 36.48 -0.24
C THR A 83 -2.98 35.15 -0.13
N PRO A 84 -1.76 35.03 -0.71
CA PRO A 84 -0.91 33.85 -0.53
C PRO A 84 -0.56 33.52 0.94
N TYR A 85 -0.80 34.45 1.88
CA TYR A 85 -0.47 34.28 3.30
C TYR A 85 -1.71 34.10 4.19
N GLN A 86 -2.93 34.30 3.68
CA GLN A 86 -4.18 34.14 4.42
C GLN A 86 -4.92 32.89 3.96
N ILE A 87 -4.35 31.75 4.30
CA ILE A 87 -4.85 30.42 3.90
C ILE A 87 -5.59 29.80 5.08
N VAL A 88 -6.78 29.25 4.81
CA VAL A 88 -7.51 28.38 5.73
C VAL A 88 -7.41 26.94 5.18
N PRO A 89 -6.47 26.11 5.65
CA PRO A 89 -6.28 24.79 5.07
C PRO A 89 -7.33 23.80 5.56
N SER A 90 -7.72 22.87 4.69
CA SER A 90 -8.54 21.72 5.07
C SER A 90 -7.68 20.50 5.44
N ALA A 91 -8.29 19.47 6.03
CA ALA A 91 -7.62 18.19 6.28
C ALA A 91 -7.04 17.57 4.99
N LEU A 92 -7.68 17.82 3.85
CA LEU A 92 -7.29 17.33 2.52
C LEU A 92 -6.15 18.13 1.87
N GLU A 93 -5.74 19.27 2.41
CA GLU A 93 -4.67 20.10 1.83
C GLU A 93 -3.30 19.87 2.48
N SER A 94 -3.19 18.87 3.36
CA SER A 94 -1.92 18.38 3.90
C SER A 94 -1.86 16.86 3.89
N PHE A 95 -0.75 16.29 3.41
CA PHE A 95 -0.55 14.84 3.36
C PHE A 95 -0.64 14.17 4.74
N ALA A 96 -0.19 14.87 5.80
CA ALA A 96 -0.20 14.35 7.17
C ALA A 96 -1.63 14.22 7.75
N THR A 97 -2.61 14.94 7.20
CA THR A 97 -3.99 14.96 7.70
C THR A 97 -5.00 14.36 6.73
N SER A 98 -4.63 14.16 5.47
CA SER A 98 -5.55 13.75 4.39
C SER A 98 -6.31 12.46 4.69
N LEU A 99 -5.63 11.44 5.21
CA LEU A 99 -6.23 10.13 5.53
C LEU A 99 -7.24 10.19 6.68
N ARG A 100 -7.34 11.32 7.41
CA ARG A 100 -8.34 11.51 8.48
C ARG A 100 -9.72 11.84 7.92
N ASP A 101 -9.81 12.33 6.69
CA ASP A 101 -11.06 12.71 6.04
C ASP A 101 -11.59 11.56 5.17
N PRO A 102 -12.83 11.06 5.39
CA PRO A 102 -13.44 10.04 4.55
C PRO A 102 -13.50 10.38 3.05
N ALA A 103 -13.52 11.67 2.69
CA ALA A 103 -13.51 12.13 1.30
C ALA A 103 -12.21 11.74 0.58
N PHE A 104 -11.09 11.61 1.28
CA PHE A 104 -9.83 11.11 0.72
C PHE A 104 -10.04 9.73 0.07
N TYR A 105 -10.62 8.79 0.81
CA TYR A 105 -10.85 7.43 0.30
C TYR A 105 -11.84 7.39 -0.86
N ARG A 106 -12.80 8.32 -0.91
CA ARG A 106 -13.74 8.45 -2.04
C ARG A 106 -13.04 8.96 -3.30
N LEU A 107 -12.16 9.97 -3.15
CA LEU A 107 -11.32 10.48 -4.24
C LEU A 107 -10.39 9.40 -4.77
N TYR A 108 -9.60 8.76 -3.90
CA TYR A 108 -8.65 7.75 -4.35
C TYR A 108 -9.34 6.50 -4.91
N LYS A 109 -10.52 6.11 -4.41
CA LYS A 109 -11.34 5.09 -5.07
C LYS A 109 -11.71 5.47 -6.51
N LYS A 110 -12.03 6.75 -6.77
CA LYS A 110 -12.30 7.25 -8.12
C LYS A 110 -11.06 7.20 -9.01
N ILE A 111 -9.91 7.63 -8.49
CA ILE A 111 -8.62 7.54 -9.19
C ILE A 111 -8.27 6.09 -9.52
N CYS A 112 -8.37 5.17 -8.55
CA CYS A 112 -8.15 3.74 -8.74
C CYS A 112 -9.06 3.13 -9.81
N ASN A 113 -10.28 3.64 -9.98
CA ASN A 113 -11.16 3.17 -11.06
C ASN A 113 -10.62 3.49 -12.46
N TYR A 114 -9.87 4.58 -12.65
CA TYR A 114 -9.21 4.86 -13.94
C TYR A 114 -8.10 3.85 -14.24
N TYR A 115 -7.26 3.54 -13.25
CA TYR A 115 -6.25 2.49 -13.39
C TYR A 115 -6.88 1.13 -13.65
N HIS A 116 -7.95 0.79 -12.94
CA HIS A 116 -8.68 -0.46 -13.16
C HIS A 116 -9.28 -0.50 -14.59
N ARG A 117 -9.93 0.59 -15.03
CA ARG A 117 -10.51 0.72 -16.38
C ARG A 117 -9.45 0.54 -17.47
N TYR A 118 -8.24 1.05 -17.24
CA TYR A 118 -7.08 0.85 -18.11
C TYR A 118 -6.61 -0.61 -18.11
N LYS A 119 -6.43 -1.21 -16.93
CA LYS A 119 -5.96 -2.60 -16.78
C LYS A 119 -6.90 -3.61 -17.46
N ILE A 120 -8.22 -3.45 -17.36
CA ILE A 120 -9.18 -4.35 -18.02
C ILE A 120 -9.21 -4.22 -19.56
N ARG A 121 -8.60 -3.17 -20.13
CA ARG A 121 -8.47 -2.97 -21.59
C ARG A 121 -7.11 -3.42 -22.13
N GLN A 122 -6.15 -3.72 -21.25
CA GLN A 122 -4.93 -4.37 -21.67
C GLN A 122 -5.24 -5.79 -22.14
N GLU A 123 -4.39 -6.33 -23.02
CA GLU A 123 -4.47 -7.74 -23.38
C GLU A 123 -4.45 -8.61 -22.12
N PRO A 124 -5.44 -9.49 -21.88
CA PRO A 124 -5.43 -10.40 -20.75
C PRO A 124 -4.18 -11.28 -20.74
N TYR A 125 -3.76 -11.75 -19.57
CA TYR A 125 -2.73 -12.78 -19.54
C TYR A 125 -3.24 -14.07 -20.16
N THR A 126 -2.38 -14.77 -20.90
CA THR A 126 -2.68 -16.14 -21.33
C THR A 126 -2.38 -17.12 -20.18
N ARG A 127 -2.96 -18.32 -20.24
CA ARG A 127 -2.71 -19.38 -19.25
C ARG A 127 -1.21 -19.65 -19.07
N ASP A 128 -0.46 -19.72 -20.17
CA ASP A 128 0.98 -20.01 -20.16
C ASP A 128 1.84 -18.90 -19.55
N MET A 129 1.31 -17.68 -19.42
CA MET A 129 1.99 -16.58 -18.73
C MET A 129 1.92 -16.69 -17.19
N ILE A 130 1.02 -17.53 -16.67
CA ILE A 130 0.65 -17.55 -15.25
C ILE A 130 0.78 -18.94 -14.62
N VAL A 131 0.50 -19.98 -15.40
CA VAL A 131 0.60 -21.36 -14.95
C VAL A 131 2.01 -21.85 -15.22
N PHE A 132 2.71 -22.26 -14.16
CA PHE A 132 4.07 -22.78 -14.22
C PHE A 132 4.08 -24.23 -13.70
N PRO A 133 3.87 -25.24 -14.56
CA PRO A 133 3.75 -26.64 -14.14
C PRO A 133 4.96 -27.21 -13.40
N SER A 134 6.15 -26.66 -13.67
CA SER A 134 7.40 -27.09 -13.04
C SER A 134 7.56 -26.64 -11.58
N LEU A 135 6.61 -25.84 -11.07
CA LEU A 135 6.54 -25.39 -9.69
C LEU A 135 5.19 -25.77 -9.11
N LYS A 136 5.21 -26.46 -7.96
CA LYS A 136 4.00 -26.84 -7.24
C LYS A 136 4.04 -26.35 -5.80
N VAL A 137 3.07 -25.53 -5.41
CA VAL A 137 2.81 -25.18 -4.02
C VAL A 137 2.08 -26.36 -3.37
N GLU A 138 2.85 -27.21 -2.68
CA GLU A 138 2.32 -28.42 -2.03
C GLU A 138 1.51 -28.08 -0.78
N SER A 139 1.94 -27.05 -0.03
CA SER A 139 1.21 -26.60 1.16
C SER A 139 1.46 -25.13 1.44
N PHE A 140 0.42 -24.44 1.90
CA PHE A 140 0.52 -23.11 2.44
C PHE A 140 -0.23 -23.04 3.78
N ALA A 141 0.50 -22.77 4.85
CA ALA A 141 -0.04 -22.57 6.17
C ALA A 141 0.44 -21.25 6.77
N VAL A 142 -0.37 -20.73 7.70
CA VAL A 142 -0.11 -19.44 8.35
C VAL A 142 -0.43 -19.64 9.81
N ASP A 143 0.45 -19.13 10.66
CA ASP A 143 0.23 -19.05 12.09
C ASP A 143 -1.06 -18.29 12.44
N LYS A 144 -1.51 -18.41 13.69
CA LYS A 144 -2.72 -17.74 14.15
C LYS A 144 -2.59 -16.22 14.06
N LEU A 145 -3.43 -15.60 13.23
CA LEU A 145 -3.46 -14.15 13.04
C LEU A 145 -4.24 -13.48 14.17
N ILE A 146 -3.56 -12.67 14.98
CA ILE A 146 -4.13 -12.01 16.15
C ILE A 146 -3.80 -10.54 16.11
N THR A 147 -4.84 -9.71 16.13
CA THR A 147 -4.75 -8.25 16.32
C THR A 147 -5.14 -7.86 17.74
N TYR A 148 -4.67 -6.71 18.18
CA TYR A 148 -4.95 -6.09 19.49
C TYR A 148 -4.71 -4.58 19.39
N PHE A 149 -5.12 -3.83 20.40
CA PHE A 149 -4.66 -2.45 20.57
C PHE A 149 -3.47 -2.42 21.55
N ASP A 150 -2.50 -1.56 21.31
CA ASP A 150 -1.42 -1.25 22.26
C ASP A 150 -1.36 0.25 22.56
N GLN A 151 -0.85 0.59 23.74
CA GLN A 151 -0.57 1.98 24.10
C GLN A 151 0.72 2.44 23.42
N PHE A 152 0.65 3.59 22.77
CA PHE A 152 1.78 4.25 22.13
C PHE A 152 1.87 5.70 22.57
N ASP A 153 3.04 6.11 23.04
CA ASP A 153 3.31 7.45 23.53
C ASP A 153 4.08 8.27 22.48
N THR A 154 3.57 9.45 22.14
CA THR A 154 4.23 10.41 21.25
C THR A 154 4.57 11.68 22.00
N SER A 155 5.82 12.13 21.91
CA SER A 155 6.28 13.39 22.50
C SER A 155 5.67 14.60 21.78
N LEU A 156 5.18 15.57 22.56
CA LEU A 156 4.54 16.79 22.08
C LEU A 156 5.39 18.05 22.29
N ASN A 157 6.63 17.90 22.79
CA ASN A 157 7.49 19.01 23.18
C ASN A 157 7.70 20.06 22.07
N ASN A 158 7.78 19.67 20.80
CA ASN A 158 7.93 20.61 19.68
C ASN A 158 6.73 21.57 19.49
N GLY A 159 5.58 21.27 20.12
CA GLY A 159 4.40 22.13 20.09
C GLY A 159 4.34 23.13 21.25
N LEU A 160 5.31 23.12 22.16
CA LEU A 160 5.33 23.97 23.36
C LEU A 160 6.14 25.24 23.10
N MET A 161 5.64 26.36 23.61
CA MET A 161 6.44 27.58 23.70
C MET A 161 7.26 27.51 24.98
N VAL A 162 8.57 27.65 24.84
CA VAL A 162 9.55 27.61 25.94
C VAL A 162 10.40 28.88 25.90
N GLU A 163 10.80 29.39 27.06
CA GLU A 163 11.57 30.62 27.19
C GLU A 163 13.09 30.38 27.18
N SER A 164 13.52 29.13 27.39
CA SER A 164 14.94 28.75 27.39
C SER A 164 15.16 27.27 27.05
N GLN A 165 16.39 26.91 26.67
CA GLN A 165 16.81 25.52 26.50
C GLN A 165 16.67 24.72 27.81
N GLN A 166 17.01 25.33 28.95
CA GLN A 166 16.89 24.69 30.25
C GLN A 166 15.44 24.31 30.57
N GLU A 167 14.48 25.15 30.21
CA GLU A 167 13.06 24.84 30.34
C GLU A 167 12.66 23.69 29.40
N ALA A 168 13.08 23.74 28.13
CA ALA A 168 12.78 22.72 27.13
C ALA A 168 13.25 21.32 27.54
N GLU A 169 14.37 21.23 28.27
CA GLU A 169 14.95 19.98 28.78
C GLU A 169 14.34 19.51 30.11
N SER A 170 13.58 20.37 30.81
CA SER A 170 13.11 20.09 32.16
C SER A 170 11.89 19.16 32.24
N TYR A 171 11.10 19.05 31.17
CA TYR A 171 9.92 18.18 31.13
C TYR A 171 9.69 17.56 29.76
N ILE A 172 9.05 16.38 29.74
CA ILE A 172 8.62 15.70 28.50
C ILE A 172 7.11 15.53 28.56
N ILE A 173 6.40 16.14 27.61
CA ILE A 173 4.94 16.00 27.48
C ILE A 173 4.66 14.94 26.43
N LYS A 174 3.85 13.93 26.79
CA LYS A 174 3.50 12.83 25.90
C LYS A 174 1.98 12.74 25.71
N ALA A 175 1.55 12.49 24.49
CA ALA A 175 0.20 12.01 24.20
C ALA A 175 0.22 10.48 24.08
N ARG A 176 -0.63 9.83 24.86
CA ARG A 176 -0.86 8.38 24.78
C ARG A 176 -2.04 8.08 23.87
N GLN A 177 -1.86 7.17 22.93
CA GLN A 177 -2.90 6.72 22.00
C GLN A 177 -2.94 5.19 21.97
N TYR A 178 -4.14 4.63 21.80
CA TYR A 178 -4.30 3.22 21.48
C TYR A 178 -4.17 3.02 19.98
N ARG A 179 -3.21 2.22 19.53
CA ARG A 179 -2.97 1.93 18.11
C ARG A 179 -3.20 0.46 17.83
N LEU A 180 -3.73 0.15 16.66
CA LEU A 180 -3.89 -1.24 16.22
C LEU A 180 -2.49 -1.86 16.07
N ASN A 181 -2.38 -3.13 16.47
CA ASN A 181 -1.20 -3.96 16.29
C ASN A 181 -1.59 -5.42 16.04
N HIS A 182 -0.59 -6.25 15.73
CA HIS A 182 -0.74 -7.69 15.59
C HIS A 182 0.40 -8.45 16.26
N LYS A 183 0.18 -9.74 16.55
CA LYS A 183 1.26 -10.63 16.99
C LYS A 183 2.09 -11.04 15.77
N PRO A 184 3.42 -11.22 15.90
CA PRO A 184 4.22 -11.82 14.84
C PRO A 184 3.66 -13.20 14.46
N PHE A 185 3.70 -13.52 13.18
CA PHE A 185 3.22 -14.79 12.63
C PHE A 185 4.13 -15.22 11.48
N ASN A 186 4.17 -16.52 11.16
CA ASN A 186 4.92 -17.04 10.03
C ASN A 186 4.00 -17.58 8.93
N PHE A 187 4.49 -17.46 7.70
CA PHE A 187 4.04 -18.22 6.55
C PHE A 187 4.89 -19.49 6.44
N HIS A 188 4.22 -20.65 6.43
CA HIS A 188 4.81 -21.96 6.25
C HIS A 188 4.47 -22.47 4.86
N ILE A 189 5.46 -22.51 3.97
CA ILE A 189 5.27 -22.78 2.55
C ILE A 189 6.10 -24.00 2.17
N THR A 190 5.48 -24.98 1.52
CA THR A 190 6.18 -26.11 0.89
C THR A 190 6.02 -25.99 -0.62
N ILE A 191 7.14 -25.88 -1.33
CA ILE A 191 7.18 -25.80 -2.79
C ILE A 191 8.00 -26.96 -3.33
N ASN A 192 7.43 -27.72 -4.24
CA ASN A 192 8.16 -28.72 -5.02
C ASN A 192 8.54 -28.12 -6.38
N SER A 193 9.82 -28.14 -6.72
CA SER A 193 10.34 -27.63 -7.99
C SER A 193 11.00 -28.75 -8.78
N GLU A 194 10.70 -28.87 -10.07
CA GLU A 194 11.34 -29.90 -10.92
C GLU A 194 12.85 -29.68 -11.09
N LYS A 195 13.31 -28.44 -10.98
CA LYS A 195 14.71 -28.05 -11.14
C LYS A 195 15.10 -26.91 -10.22
N SER A 196 16.41 -26.67 -10.09
CA SER A 196 16.87 -25.47 -9.42
C SER A 196 16.49 -24.23 -10.24
N ILE A 197 15.81 -23.28 -9.60
CA ILE A 197 15.27 -22.10 -10.27
C ILE A 197 15.09 -20.93 -9.29
N LYS A 198 15.36 -19.72 -9.75
CA LYS A 198 15.00 -18.49 -9.04
C LYS A 198 13.51 -18.22 -9.21
N ALA A 199 12.80 -17.99 -8.12
CA ALA A 199 11.36 -17.76 -8.10
C ALA A 199 11.00 -16.53 -7.28
N ALA A 200 9.91 -15.86 -7.69
CA ALA A 200 9.26 -14.80 -6.92
C ALA A 200 8.03 -15.39 -6.24
N ILE A 201 7.91 -15.18 -4.93
CA ILE A 201 6.73 -15.56 -4.14
C ILE A 201 5.97 -14.29 -3.81
N ARG A 202 4.67 -14.28 -4.11
CA ARG A 202 3.75 -13.20 -3.79
C ARG A 202 2.61 -13.73 -2.96
N ILE A 203 2.26 -13.01 -1.91
CA ILE A 203 1.14 -13.34 -1.04
C ILE A 203 0.20 -12.15 -1.03
N PHE A 204 -1.09 -12.44 -1.16
CA PHE A 204 -2.15 -11.43 -1.18
C PHE A 204 -3.19 -11.73 -0.11
N LEU A 205 -3.78 -10.68 0.47
CA LEU A 205 -4.90 -10.78 1.40
C LEU A 205 -6.11 -10.04 0.83
N GLY A 206 -7.28 -10.66 0.86
CA GLY A 206 -8.51 -10.07 0.34
C GLY A 206 -9.78 -10.59 1.00
N PRO A 207 -10.93 -9.98 0.67
CA PRO A 207 -12.20 -10.28 1.31
C PRO A 207 -12.76 -11.64 0.88
N LYS A 208 -13.35 -12.37 1.82
CA LYS A 208 -14.13 -13.59 1.54
C LYS A 208 -15.61 -13.29 1.26
N TYR A 209 -16.15 -12.27 1.92
CA TYR A 209 -17.57 -11.91 1.83
C TYR A 209 -17.74 -10.43 1.49
N ASP A 210 -18.84 -10.11 0.82
CA ASP A 210 -19.27 -8.72 0.61
C ASP A 210 -19.97 -8.13 1.85
N ILE A 211 -20.42 -6.88 1.73
CA ILE A 211 -21.14 -6.17 2.80
C ILE A 211 -22.50 -6.80 3.17
N TYR A 212 -23.07 -7.63 2.28
CA TYR A 212 -24.31 -8.37 2.49
C TYR A 212 -24.06 -9.81 2.95
N ARG A 213 -22.81 -10.15 3.31
CA ARG A 213 -22.37 -11.49 3.73
C ARG A 213 -22.49 -12.57 2.65
N ARG A 214 -22.50 -12.18 1.37
CA ARG A 214 -22.47 -13.12 0.25
C ARG A 214 -21.03 -13.50 -0.04
N LEU A 215 -20.80 -14.79 -0.34
CA LEU A 215 -19.47 -15.27 -0.71
C LEU A 215 -19.03 -14.59 -2.00
N LEU A 216 -17.83 -14.03 -2.00
CA LEU A 216 -17.23 -13.42 -3.18
C LEU A 216 -16.58 -14.50 -4.03
N ASN A 217 -16.81 -14.43 -5.34
CA ASN A 217 -16.05 -15.19 -6.31
C ASN A 217 -14.64 -14.58 -6.42
N PHE A 218 -13.58 -15.39 -6.35
CA PHE A 218 -12.21 -14.88 -6.28
C PHE A 218 -11.83 -14.13 -7.56
N GLU A 219 -12.14 -14.74 -8.70
CA GLU A 219 -11.86 -14.30 -10.06
C GLU A 219 -12.49 -12.94 -10.40
N ASP A 220 -13.65 -12.64 -9.81
CA ASP A 220 -14.38 -11.39 -10.02
C ASP A 220 -13.92 -10.26 -9.08
N ASN A 221 -13.10 -10.57 -8.07
CA ASN A 221 -12.79 -9.69 -6.95
C ASN A 221 -11.28 -9.45 -6.74
N LEU A 222 -10.43 -9.81 -7.70
CA LEU A 222 -8.97 -9.69 -7.67
C LEU A 222 -8.48 -8.29 -7.22
N LYS A 223 -9.14 -7.22 -7.68
CA LYS A 223 -8.79 -5.83 -7.33
C LYS A 223 -8.94 -5.47 -5.85
N TYR A 224 -9.61 -6.31 -5.06
CA TYR A 224 -9.77 -6.12 -3.62
C TYR A 224 -8.71 -6.83 -2.79
N PHE A 225 -7.78 -7.52 -3.44
CA PHE A 225 -6.63 -8.13 -2.79
C PHE A 225 -5.45 -7.16 -2.79
N TYR A 226 -4.82 -6.97 -1.64
CA TYR A 226 -3.56 -6.25 -1.53
C TYR A 226 -2.41 -7.22 -1.30
N GLU A 227 -1.24 -6.89 -1.82
CA GLU A 227 -0.02 -7.67 -1.67
C GLU A 227 0.49 -7.51 -0.23
N ILE A 228 0.45 -8.60 0.55
CA ILE A 228 0.95 -8.63 1.93
C ILE A 228 2.47 -8.87 1.94
N ASP A 229 2.99 -9.57 0.93
CA ASP A 229 4.42 -9.83 0.79
C ASP A 229 4.84 -10.21 -0.63
N ASN A 230 6.11 -9.95 -0.95
CA ASN A 230 6.74 -10.22 -2.24
C ASN A 230 8.26 -10.36 -2.04
N TRP A 231 8.84 -11.50 -2.42
CA TRP A 231 10.30 -11.67 -2.39
C TRP A 231 10.78 -12.70 -3.40
N ILE A 232 12.07 -12.64 -3.71
CA ILE A 232 12.77 -13.55 -4.60
C ILE A 232 13.56 -14.57 -3.79
N ILE A 233 13.51 -15.84 -4.19
CA ILE A 233 14.22 -16.95 -3.56
C ILE A 233 14.80 -17.90 -4.61
N ASP A 234 15.94 -18.51 -4.31
CA ASP A 234 16.48 -19.63 -5.10
C ASP A 234 15.91 -20.95 -4.57
N LEU A 235 15.15 -21.64 -5.41
CA LEU A 235 14.59 -22.97 -5.11
C LEU A 235 15.55 -24.06 -5.61
N ASN A 236 15.69 -25.12 -4.83
CA ASN A 236 16.38 -26.35 -5.24
C ASN A 236 15.41 -27.29 -5.96
N ALA A 237 15.95 -28.22 -6.76
CA ALA A 237 15.15 -29.32 -7.29
C ALA A 237 14.60 -30.19 -6.14
N GLY A 238 13.34 -30.60 -6.23
CA GLY A 238 12.61 -31.29 -5.18
C GLY A 238 11.89 -30.36 -4.19
N ILE A 239 11.73 -30.84 -2.96
CA ILE A 239 10.93 -30.17 -1.91
C ILE A 239 11.75 -29.07 -1.22
N ASN A 240 11.18 -27.87 -1.20
CA ASN A 240 11.68 -26.69 -0.49
C ASN A 240 10.68 -26.32 0.61
N LYS A 241 11.15 -26.23 1.86
CA LYS A 241 10.36 -25.77 3.00
C LYS A 241 10.82 -24.37 3.37
N ILE A 242 9.88 -23.44 3.42
CA ILE A 242 10.15 -22.01 3.60
C ILE A 242 9.31 -21.53 4.77
N ASP A 243 9.98 -20.92 5.74
CA ASP A 243 9.37 -20.20 6.85
C ASP A 243 9.70 -18.72 6.68
N ARG A 244 8.66 -17.88 6.60
CA ARG A 244 8.83 -16.42 6.44
C ARG A 244 8.05 -15.67 7.50
N ASN A 245 8.75 -14.83 8.25
CA ASN A 245 8.14 -14.06 9.33
C ASN A 245 7.43 -12.81 8.80
N SER A 246 6.32 -12.42 9.44
CA SER A 246 5.58 -11.20 9.11
C SER A 246 6.45 -9.93 9.19
N LYS A 247 7.54 -9.95 9.96
CA LYS A 247 8.49 -8.83 10.08
C LYS A 247 9.34 -8.63 8.84
N ASP A 248 9.50 -9.67 8.02
CA ASP A 248 10.33 -9.63 6.82
C ASP A 248 9.55 -9.15 5.58
N CYS A 249 8.27 -8.83 5.74
CA CYS A 249 7.43 -8.35 4.64
C CYS A 249 7.98 -7.05 4.03
N PHE A 250 8.11 -7.02 2.71
CA PHE A 250 9.04 -6.12 2.00
C PHE A 250 8.83 -4.61 2.20
N PHE A 251 7.61 -4.18 2.50
CA PHE A 251 7.25 -2.76 2.54
C PHE A 251 6.94 -2.25 3.95
N LEU A 252 7.22 -3.04 4.99
CA LEU A 252 6.92 -2.66 6.38
C LEU A 252 8.05 -1.87 7.04
N SER A 253 7.69 -0.98 7.95
CA SER A 253 8.61 -0.27 8.84
C SER A 253 8.11 -0.36 10.28
N PRO A 254 9.02 -0.52 11.26
CA PRO A 254 8.66 -0.36 12.66
C PRO A 254 8.24 1.07 12.95
N ASP A 255 7.66 1.29 14.14
CA ASP A 255 7.37 2.64 14.60
C ASP A 255 8.64 3.48 14.71
N PRO A 256 8.56 4.78 14.39
CA PRO A 256 9.70 5.67 14.49
C PRO A 256 10.16 5.80 15.94
N GLU A 257 11.47 5.87 16.11
CA GLU A 257 12.08 6.15 17.40
C GLU A 257 11.73 7.58 17.87
N PRO A 258 11.36 7.79 19.14
CA PRO A 258 11.09 9.13 19.67
C PRO A 258 12.33 10.04 19.57
N SER A 259 12.10 11.32 19.26
CA SER A 259 13.17 12.30 19.05
C SER A 259 14.10 12.43 20.26
N GLU A 260 13.57 12.33 21.48
CA GLU A 260 14.39 12.44 22.70
C GLU A 260 15.35 11.25 22.89
N ILE A 261 15.00 10.07 22.37
CA ILE A 261 15.87 8.88 22.43
C ILE A 261 16.92 8.98 21.32
N PHE A 262 16.49 9.39 20.12
CA PHE A 262 17.40 9.59 19.00
C PHE A 262 18.47 10.66 19.30
N TYR A 263 18.09 11.78 19.92
CA TYR A 263 19.04 12.83 20.32
C TYR A 263 20.11 12.31 21.29
N LYS A 264 19.71 11.55 22.32
CA LYS A 264 20.66 10.93 23.27
C LYS A 264 21.62 9.97 22.58
N LYS A 265 21.20 9.26 21.53
CA LYS A 265 22.11 8.41 20.74
C LYS A 265 23.13 9.23 19.96
N ILE A 266 22.74 10.39 19.42
CA ILE A 266 23.67 11.31 18.76
C ILE A 266 24.72 11.80 19.76
N GLU A 267 24.31 12.27 20.94
CA GLU A 267 25.25 12.74 21.98
C GLU A 267 26.25 11.67 22.39
N ARG A 268 25.78 10.44 22.64
CA ARG A 268 26.65 9.30 22.96
C ARG A 268 27.62 8.99 21.82
N SER A 269 27.18 9.14 20.58
CA SER A 269 28.03 8.88 19.43
C SER A 269 29.10 9.95 19.23
N LEU A 270 28.75 11.22 19.41
CA LEU A 270 29.71 12.33 19.40
C LEU A 270 30.75 12.18 20.51
N ASN A 271 30.34 11.66 21.67
CA ASN A 271 31.24 11.38 22.79
C ASN A 271 32.01 10.05 22.64
N GLY A 272 31.92 9.37 21.50
CA GLY A 272 32.64 8.14 21.20
C GLY A 272 32.16 6.89 21.96
N SER A 273 31.02 6.97 22.66
CA SER A 273 30.49 5.86 23.47
C SER A 273 29.70 4.84 22.63
N GLU A 274 29.10 5.25 21.52
CA GLU A 274 28.32 4.40 20.62
C GLU A 274 28.53 4.79 19.15
N THR A 275 28.33 3.86 18.21
CA THR A 275 28.33 4.19 16.77
C THR A 275 26.91 4.46 16.31
N LEU A 276 26.65 5.65 15.76
CA LEU A 276 25.35 5.96 15.16
C LEU A 276 25.21 5.22 13.81
N LYS A 277 24.24 4.32 13.72
CA LYS A 277 23.83 3.70 12.46
C LYS A 277 22.71 4.51 11.83
N TYR A 278 22.90 4.95 10.60
CA TYR A 278 21.88 5.65 9.84
C TYR A 278 21.04 4.65 9.04
N ASN A 279 19.71 4.75 9.13
CA ASN A 279 18.82 3.95 8.31
C ASN A 279 18.57 4.66 6.97
N GLU A 280 18.99 4.05 5.86
CA GLU A 280 18.81 4.60 4.51
C GLU A 280 17.33 4.68 4.11
N ARG A 281 16.50 3.77 4.64
CA ARG A 281 15.06 3.75 4.39
C ARG A 281 14.34 4.67 5.37
N LEU A 282 13.84 5.79 4.84
CA LEU A 282 13.20 6.84 5.64
C LEU A 282 11.76 6.51 6.06
N TYR A 283 11.00 5.85 5.19
CA TYR A 283 9.59 5.55 5.42
C TYR A 283 9.27 4.10 5.10
N GLY A 284 8.10 3.67 5.54
CA GLY A 284 7.49 2.39 5.22
C GLY A 284 6.05 2.35 5.70
N PHE A 285 5.31 1.33 5.26
CA PHE A 285 3.98 1.12 5.81
C PHE A 285 4.13 0.61 7.26
N PRO A 286 3.36 1.14 8.23
CA PRO A 286 3.53 0.73 9.62
C PRO A 286 3.30 -0.77 9.78
N GLU A 287 4.31 -1.49 10.28
CA GLU A 287 4.28 -2.95 10.48
C GLU A 287 3.01 -3.39 11.21
N ARG A 288 2.68 -2.69 12.30
CA ARG A 288 1.49 -2.90 13.13
C ARG A 288 0.14 -2.87 12.39
N LEU A 289 0.08 -2.26 11.20
CA LEU A 289 -1.13 -2.15 10.38
C LEU A 289 -1.18 -3.18 9.24
N LEU A 290 -0.24 -4.14 9.18
CA LEU A 290 -0.18 -5.19 8.17
C LEU A 290 -1.51 -5.95 8.04
N LEU A 291 -2.18 -6.18 9.17
CA LEU A 291 -3.46 -6.87 9.26
C LEU A 291 -4.60 -5.90 9.58
N PRO A 292 -5.78 -6.05 8.95
CA PRO A 292 -6.97 -5.34 9.41
C PRO A 292 -7.39 -5.84 10.79
N LYS A 293 -8.13 -5.00 11.55
CA LYS A 293 -8.68 -5.39 12.84
C LYS A 293 -9.56 -6.65 12.68
N GLY A 294 -9.25 -7.69 13.46
CA GLY A 294 -10.01 -8.93 13.50
C GLY A 294 -11.36 -8.83 14.23
N ARG A 295 -11.95 -9.98 14.51
CA ARG A 295 -13.12 -10.14 15.39
C ARG A 295 -12.86 -11.21 16.44
N LYS A 296 -13.63 -11.26 17.53
CA LYS A 296 -13.46 -12.29 18.58
C LYS A 296 -13.65 -13.69 18.01
N GLU A 297 -14.68 -13.85 17.19
CA GLU A 297 -15.05 -15.09 16.48
C GLU A 297 -14.15 -15.40 15.27
N GLY A 298 -13.23 -14.50 14.91
CA GLY A 298 -12.41 -14.58 13.71
C GLY A 298 -13.06 -13.86 12.52
N PHE A 299 -12.33 -12.93 11.92
CA PHE A 299 -12.76 -12.24 10.71
C PHE A 299 -12.31 -13.05 9.47
N PRO A 300 -13.25 -13.62 8.68
CA PRO A 300 -12.91 -14.50 7.56
C PRO A 300 -12.40 -13.71 6.35
N LEU A 301 -11.27 -14.13 5.82
CA LEU A 301 -10.61 -13.56 4.64
C LEU A 301 -10.02 -14.68 3.77
N TYR A 302 -9.60 -14.31 2.56
CA TYR A 302 -8.78 -15.15 1.70
C TYR A 302 -7.34 -14.69 1.72
N MET A 303 -6.42 -15.65 1.78
CA MET A 303 -5.01 -15.43 1.51
C MET A 303 -4.59 -16.24 0.29
N PHE A 304 -4.06 -15.57 -0.72
CA PHE A 304 -3.65 -16.18 -1.99
C PHE A 304 -2.13 -16.15 -2.10
N ILE A 305 -1.51 -17.31 -2.28
CA ILE A 305 -0.08 -17.42 -2.61
C ILE A 305 0.09 -17.73 -4.09
N TYR A 306 1.04 -17.06 -4.71
CA TYR A 306 1.42 -17.26 -6.10
C TYR A 306 2.93 -17.28 -6.26
N VAL A 307 3.43 -18.30 -6.96
CA VAL A 307 4.86 -18.49 -7.21
C VAL A 307 5.10 -18.46 -8.71
N SER A 308 6.09 -17.70 -9.16
CA SER A 308 6.48 -17.63 -10.57
C SER A 308 7.99 -17.65 -10.73
N PRO A 309 8.52 -18.22 -11.82
CA PRO A 309 9.94 -18.16 -12.12
C PRO A 309 10.37 -16.71 -12.41
N VAL A 310 11.59 -16.37 -11.98
CA VAL A 310 12.26 -15.12 -12.32
C VAL A 310 13.17 -15.40 -13.51
N ILE A 311 12.76 -14.92 -14.67
CA ILE A 311 13.44 -15.20 -15.96
C ILE A 311 14.52 -14.15 -16.25
N SER A 312 14.19 -12.89 -15.99
CA SER A 312 15.08 -11.74 -16.18
C SER A 312 15.85 -11.41 -14.90
N GLU A 313 16.93 -10.64 -15.01
CA GLU A 313 17.65 -10.15 -13.83
C GLU A 313 16.70 -9.31 -12.95
N PRO A 314 16.64 -9.54 -11.63
CA PRO A 314 15.82 -8.74 -10.74
C PRO A 314 16.11 -7.25 -10.85
N LEU A 315 15.03 -6.47 -10.94
CA LEU A 315 15.09 -5.02 -11.06
C LEU A 315 15.25 -4.40 -9.67
N LEU A 316 16.26 -3.55 -9.51
CA LEU A 316 16.45 -2.76 -8.30
C LEU A 316 15.55 -1.53 -8.34
N TYR A 317 14.58 -1.46 -7.44
CA TYR A 317 13.77 -0.27 -7.23
C TYR A 317 14.26 0.48 -6.00
N THR A 318 14.49 1.78 -6.16
CA THR A 318 14.82 2.69 -5.07
C THR A 318 13.62 3.58 -4.79
N SER A 319 13.06 3.46 -3.58
CA SER A 319 11.92 4.26 -3.13
C SER A 319 12.16 4.77 -1.72
N ARG A 320 11.61 5.95 -1.42
CA ARG A 320 11.57 6.44 -0.03
C ARG A 320 10.70 5.57 0.88
N ILE A 321 9.81 4.74 0.31
CA ILE A 321 8.84 3.91 1.04
C ILE A 321 9.35 2.48 1.30
N PHE A 322 10.05 1.84 0.38
CA PHE A 322 10.57 0.46 0.57
C PHE A 322 12.10 0.38 0.48
N GLY A 323 12.79 1.52 0.38
CA GLY A 323 14.25 1.56 0.27
C GLY A 323 14.72 0.99 -1.07
N ASN A 324 15.88 0.35 -1.04
CA ASN A 324 16.42 -0.43 -2.14
C ASN A 324 15.85 -1.86 -2.07
N TYR A 325 14.95 -2.21 -2.98
CA TYR A 325 14.32 -3.54 -3.01
C TYR A 325 14.38 -4.14 -4.41
N LYS A 326 14.62 -5.45 -4.49
CA LYS A 326 14.68 -6.19 -5.77
C LYS A 326 13.31 -6.83 -6.05
N PHE A 327 12.71 -6.43 -7.16
CA PHE A 327 11.51 -7.06 -7.71
C PHE A 327 11.87 -7.86 -8.97
N ASP A 328 11.00 -8.79 -9.36
CA ASP A 328 11.11 -9.39 -10.68
C ASP A 328 10.58 -8.44 -11.78
N ASP A 329 10.57 -8.90 -13.02
CA ASP A 329 10.18 -8.10 -14.18
C ASP A 329 8.66 -8.03 -14.40
N LYS A 330 7.86 -8.47 -13.42
CA LYS A 330 6.40 -8.50 -13.53
C LYS A 330 5.78 -7.20 -13.02
N PRO A 331 4.61 -6.80 -13.53
CA PRO A 331 3.90 -5.64 -13.02
C PRO A 331 3.56 -5.76 -11.53
N PHE A 332 3.51 -4.63 -10.83
CA PHE A 332 2.99 -4.61 -9.45
C PHE A 332 1.57 -5.16 -9.41
N GLY A 333 1.31 -6.06 -8.45
CA GLY A 333 0.05 -6.77 -8.30
C GLY A 333 -0.10 -8.03 -9.16
N PHE A 334 0.88 -8.40 -9.99
CA PHE A 334 0.84 -9.64 -10.77
C PHE A 334 0.63 -10.87 -9.85
N PRO A 335 -0.26 -11.83 -10.17
CA PRO A 335 -1.08 -11.94 -11.39
C PRO A 335 -2.52 -11.40 -11.23
N LEU A 336 -2.77 -10.59 -10.19
CA LEU A 336 -4.10 -10.05 -9.86
C LEU A 336 -4.33 -8.64 -10.41
N ASP A 337 -3.34 -8.04 -11.07
CA ASP A 337 -3.37 -6.65 -11.56
C ASP A 337 -4.28 -6.46 -12.78
N LYS A 338 -4.59 -7.53 -13.52
CA LYS A 338 -5.60 -7.57 -14.58
C LYS A 338 -6.32 -8.94 -14.61
N PRO A 339 -7.59 -8.96 -15.04
CA PRO A 339 -8.35 -10.21 -15.10
C PRO A 339 -7.84 -11.14 -16.21
N ILE A 340 -8.16 -12.42 -16.06
CA ILE A 340 -7.96 -13.45 -17.07
C ILE A 340 -9.34 -13.99 -17.43
N ILE A 341 -9.58 -14.23 -18.72
CA ILE A 341 -10.85 -14.79 -19.20
C ILE A 341 -10.86 -16.29 -18.93
N ASP A 342 -11.95 -16.81 -18.34
CA ASP A 342 -12.20 -18.23 -18.11
C ASP A 342 -11.07 -18.98 -17.36
N PHE A 343 -10.54 -18.37 -16.29
CA PHE A 343 -9.42 -18.94 -15.52
C PHE A 343 -9.69 -18.97 -14.01
N HIS A 344 -9.53 -20.16 -13.42
CA HIS A 344 -9.92 -20.45 -12.03
C HIS A 344 -8.78 -20.37 -10.99
N TYR A 345 -7.64 -19.75 -11.34
CA TYR A 345 -6.49 -19.57 -10.42
C TYR A 345 -6.15 -20.80 -9.58
N ASP A 346 -6.23 -21.98 -10.22
CA ASP A 346 -6.10 -23.31 -9.63
C ASP A 346 -4.87 -24.07 -10.15
N GLY A 347 -3.90 -23.33 -10.72
CA GLY A 347 -2.65 -23.91 -11.21
C GLY A 347 -1.77 -24.46 -10.08
N PRO A 348 -0.80 -25.34 -10.38
CA PRO A 348 0.04 -25.97 -9.36
C PRO A 348 0.89 -24.94 -8.59
N ASN A 349 1.25 -23.82 -9.21
CA ASN A 349 2.09 -22.77 -8.65
C ASN A 349 1.33 -21.72 -7.83
N MET A 350 0.08 -21.99 -7.45
CA MET A 350 -0.74 -21.06 -6.66
C MET A 350 -1.71 -21.77 -5.73
N LEU A 351 -2.15 -21.09 -4.68
CA LEU A 351 -3.11 -21.63 -3.72
C LEU A 351 -3.93 -20.52 -3.06
N LEU A 352 -5.25 -20.67 -3.05
CA LEU A 352 -6.17 -19.83 -2.29
C LEU A 352 -6.54 -20.50 -0.96
N LYS A 353 -6.34 -19.79 0.15
CA LYS A 353 -6.55 -20.31 1.50
C LYS A 353 -7.51 -19.45 2.31
N ASP A 354 -8.43 -20.10 3.02
CA ASP A 354 -9.22 -19.48 4.08
C ASP A 354 -8.35 -19.12 5.29
N VAL A 355 -8.44 -17.88 5.74
CA VAL A 355 -7.78 -17.41 6.96
C VAL A 355 -8.75 -16.63 7.84
N PHE A 356 -8.47 -16.61 9.14
CA PHE A 356 -9.27 -15.90 10.14
C PHE A 356 -8.38 -14.99 10.96
N ILE A 357 -8.74 -13.71 11.04
CA ILE A 357 -8.05 -12.74 11.89
C ILE A 357 -8.84 -12.54 13.18
N PHE A 358 -8.24 -12.94 14.29
CA PHE A 358 -8.82 -12.78 15.61
C PHE A 358 -8.45 -11.42 16.20
N HIS A 359 -9.32 -10.85 17.03
CA HIS A 359 -9.00 -9.66 17.81
C HIS A 359 -9.09 -9.98 19.30
N LYS A 360 -8.06 -9.59 20.05
CA LYS A 360 -8.06 -9.65 21.52
C LYS A 360 -8.42 -8.27 22.06
N ASP A 361 -9.51 -8.20 22.82
CA ASP A 361 -9.89 -6.98 23.53
C ASP A 361 -9.05 -6.85 24.81
N GLU A 362 -8.54 -5.66 25.08
CA GLU A 362 -7.75 -5.39 26.29
C GLU A 362 -8.58 -5.48 27.60
N THR A 363 -9.92 -5.39 27.53
CA THR A 363 -10.81 -5.50 28.68
C THR A 363 -10.84 -6.90 29.31
N GLU A 364 -10.40 -7.93 28.60
CA GLU A 364 -10.34 -9.30 29.15
C GLU A 364 -9.21 -9.46 30.19
N ASN A 365 -8.16 -8.62 30.15
CA ASN A 365 -7.07 -8.64 31.14
C ASN A 365 -7.41 -7.90 32.45
N PHE A 366 -8.48 -7.10 32.51
CA PHE A 366 -8.88 -6.41 33.74
C PHE A 366 -9.64 -7.32 34.72
N ASN A 367 -10.24 -8.41 34.24
CA ASN A 367 -10.97 -9.36 35.09
C ASN A 367 -10.05 -10.39 35.76
N ASP A 368 -8.87 -10.65 35.21
CA ASP A 368 -7.89 -11.59 35.79
C ASP A 368 -6.98 -10.96 36.86
N ILE A 369 -7.15 -9.66 37.15
CA ILE A 369 -6.42 -8.93 38.21
C ILE A 369 -7.32 -8.69 39.44
N ILE A 370 -8.61 -9.09 39.39
CA ILE A 370 -9.57 -8.97 40.50
C ILE A 370 -10.22 -10.34 40.82
N ALA A 371 -9.48 -11.44 40.64
CA ALA A 371 -9.89 -12.78 41.06
C ALA A 371 -8.93 -13.35 42.11
#